data_AF-A0A2Z5YS77-F1
#
_entry.id   AF-A0A2Z5YS77-F1
#
_cell.length_a   1.000
_cell.length_b   1.000
_cell.length_c   1.000
_cell.angle_alpha   90.00
_cell.angle_beta   90.00
_cell.angle_gamma   90.00
#
_symmetry.space_group_name_H-M   'P 1'
#
loop_
_entity.id
_entity.type
_entity.pdbx_description
1 polymer ?
#
loop_
_entity_poly.entity_id
_entity_poly.type
_entity_poly.pdbx_seq_one_letter_code
_entity_poly.pdbx_strand_id
1 'polypeptide(L)'
;MNIFFMMIGGAAYWFLVTKVTGAAEPWDAETYWSVWYPVSFILSALGGLLLKRRGWLAGMMLTFAQLPVMWLNTGSGPLWLIGIIMLCALALPVSIVSAVSGWIAARPQPA
;
A
#
# COMPACT_ATOMS: atom_id res chain seq x y z
N MET A 1 -2.47 6.62 -15.39
CA MET A 1 -1.91 5.49 -14.61
C MET A 1 -2.96 4.38 -14.54
N ASN A 2 -2.66 3.16 -14.99
CA ASN A 2 -3.59 2.04 -14.84
C ASN A 2 -3.43 1.43 -13.44
N ILE A 3 -4.51 1.02 -12.79
CA ILE A 3 -4.52 0.50 -11.41
C ILE A 3 -3.58 -0.72 -11.25
N PHE A 4 -3.43 -1.52 -12.31
CA PHE A 4 -2.49 -2.64 -12.36
C PHE A 4 -1.04 -2.24 -12.04
N PHE A 5 -0.58 -1.05 -12.48
CA PHE A 5 0.77 -0.60 -12.16
C PHE A 5 0.97 -0.33 -10.66
N MET A 6 -0.08 0.09 -9.96
CA MET A 6 -0.01 0.27 -8.50
C MET A 6 0.04 -1.05 -7.76
N MET A 7 -0.72 -2.05 -8.21
CA MET A 7 -0.62 -3.38 -7.61
C MET A 7 0.75 -4.00 -7.83
N ILE A 8 1.29 -3.94 -9.06
CA ILE A 8 2.62 -4.48 -9.36
C ILE A 8 3.70 -3.71 -8.61
N GLY A 9 3.65 -2.37 -8.62
CA GLY A 9 4.59 -1.53 -7.89
C GLY A 9 4.52 -1.74 -6.38
N GLY A 10 3.32 -1.90 -5.83
CA GLY A 10 3.11 -2.22 -4.43
C GLY A 10 3.62 -3.60 -4.04
N ALA A 11 3.39 -4.61 -4.87
CA ALA A 11 3.89 -5.96 -4.63
C ALA A 11 5.42 -5.97 -4.68
N ALA A 12 6.03 -5.28 -5.66
CA ALA A 12 7.48 -5.13 -5.74
C ALA A 12 8.05 -4.40 -4.52
N TYR A 13 7.36 -3.35 -4.05
CA TYR A 13 7.72 -2.62 -2.84
C TYR A 13 7.70 -3.54 -1.60
N TRP A 14 6.60 -4.25 -1.34
CA TRP A 14 6.50 -5.14 -0.18
C TRP A 14 7.45 -6.33 -0.26
N PHE A 15 7.68 -6.86 -1.46
CA PHE A 15 8.67 -7.90 -1.67
C PHE A 15 10.08 -7.39 -1.37
N LEU A 16 10.42 -6.17 -1.81
CA LEU A 16 11.69 -5.53 -1.47
C LEU A 16 11.85 -5.39 0.04
N VAL A 17 10.80 -4.99 0.77
CA VAL A 17 10.82 -4.93 2.25
C VAL A 17 11.24 -6.27 2.83
N THR A 18 10.58 -7.37 2.45
CA THR A 18 10.94 -8.72 2.96
C THR A 18 12.37 -9.12 2.64
N LYS A 19 12.89 -8.71 1.48
CA LYS A 19 14.27 -9.01 1.09
C LYS A 19 15.30 -8.20 1.86
N VAL A 20 15.01 -6.94 2.13
CA VAL A 20 15.92 -6.03 2.86
C VAL A 20 15.93 -6.36 4.35
N THR A 21 14.79 -6.70 4.94
CA THR A 21 14.67 -6.93 6.38
C THR A 21 14.92 -8.38 6.77
N GLY A 22 14.88 -9.31 5.80
CA GLY A 22 14.94 -10.75 6.05
C GLY A 22 13.68 -11.32 6.70
N ALA A 23 12.65 -10.49 6.92
CA ALA A 23 11.39 -10.91 7.51
C ALA A 23 10.56 -11.73 6.52
N ALA A 24 9.86 -12.75 7.03
CA ALA A 24 8.99 -13.58 6.21
C ALA A 24 7.77 -12.79 5.71
N GLU A 25 7.16 -12.01 6.60
CA GLU A 25 6.05 -11.12 6.27
C GLU A 25 6.51 -9.65 6.39
N PRO A 26 6.02 -8.74 5.52
CA PRO A 26 6.46 -7.35 5.56
C PRO A 26 6.27 -6.67 6.91
N TRP A 27 5.20 -7.01 7.64
CA TRP A 27 4.91 -6.45 8.97
C TRP A 27 5.73 -7.05 10.11
N ASP A 28 6.42 -8.16 9.89
CA ASP A 28 7.29 -8.76 10.90
C ASP A 28 8.64 -8.02 10.98
N ALA A 29 8.91 -7.13 10.04
CA ALA A 29 10.11 -6.31 10.07
C ALA A 29 10.12 -5.36 11.27
N GLU A 30 11.23 -5.32 12.02
CA GLU A 30 11.42 -4.40 13.15
C GLU A 30 11.21 -2.93 12.75
N THR A 31 11.55 -2.59 11.51
CA THR A 31 11.43 -1.25 10.94
C THR A 31 10.12 -1.01 10.21
N TYR A 32 9.15 -1.93 10.31
CA TYR A 32 7.88 -1.81 9.60
C TYR A 32 7.15 -0.52 9.96
N TRP A 33 6.92 -0.28 11.25
CA TRP A 33 6.15 0.89 11.71
C TRP A 33 6.92 2.20 11.58
N SER A 34 8.25 2.18 11.69
CA SER A 34 9.08 3.39 11.69
C SER A 34 9.50 3.83 10.29
N VAL A 35 9.59 2.91 9.32
CA VAL A 35 10.12 3.21 7.98
C VAL A 35 9.13 2.77 6.89
N TRP A 36 8.86 1.47 6.79
CA TRP A 36 8.18 0.92 5.61
C TRP A 36 6.69 1.29 5.53
N TYR A 37 6.01 1.33 6.67
CA TYR A 37 4.62 1.75 6.70
C TYR A 37 4.51 3.26 6.41
N PRO A 38 5.28 4.18 7.03
CA PRO A 38 5.33 5.59 6.63
C PRO A 38 5.67 5.83 5.15
N VAL A 39 6.62 5.09 4.59
CA VAL A 39 6.97 5.20 3.15
C VAL A 39 5.77 4.81 2.26
N SER A 40 4.94 3.85 2.69
CA SER A 40 3.72 3.49 1.97
C SER A 40 2.72 4.65 1.87
N PHE A 41 2.65 5.55 2.87
CA PHE A 41 1.83 6.75 2.78
C PHE A 41 2.32 7.71 1.70
N ILE A 42 3.64 7.88 1.56
CA ILE A 42 4.23 8.75 0.54
C ILE A 42 3.95 8.17 -0.84
N LEU A 43 4.20 6.89 -1.05
CA LEU A 43 3.91 6.19 -2.31
C LEU A 43 2.42 6.27 -2.66
N SER A 44 1.57 6.10 -1.65
CA SER A 44 0.12 6.21 -1.81
C SER A 44 -0.30 7.64 -2.19
N ALA A 45 0.25 8.67 -1.54
CA ALA A 45 -0.01 10.06 -1.86
C ALA A 45 0.38 10.40 -3.31
N LEU A 46 1.58 9.97 -3.75
CA LEU A 46 2.01 10.10 -5.14
C LEU A 46 1.04 9.41 -6.10
N GLY A 47 0.60 8.21 -5.73
CA GLY A 47 -0.43 7.49 -6.45
C GLY A 47 -1.76 8.24 -6.54
N GLY A 48 -2.16 8.87 -5.43
CA GLY A 48 -3.34 9.72 -5.33
C GLY A 48 -3.29 10.88 -6.31
N LEU A 49 -2.17 11.63 -6.33
CA LEU A 49 -1.94 12.73 -7.27
C LEU A 49 -2.08 12.29 -8.73
N LEU A 50 -1.61 11.09 -9.07
CA LEU A 50 -1.62 10.54 -10.42
C LEU A 50 -2.98 9.99 -10.85
N LEU A 51 -3.77 9.46 -9.91
CA LEU A 51 -5.12 8.93 -10.16
C LEU A 51 -6.26 9.96 -9.95
N LYS A 52 -5.96 11.13 -9.37
CA LYS A 52 -6.90 12.24 -9.16
C LYS A 52 -8.19 11.78 -8.45
N ARG A 53 -9.34 11.85 -9.11
CA ARG A 53 -10.66 11.43 -8.58
C ARG A 53 -10.70 9.98 -8.09
N ARG A 54 -9.84 9.10 -8.62
CA ARG A 54 -9.72 7.69 -8.19
C ARG A 54 -8.56 7.47 -7.22
N GLY A 55 -8.02 8.54 -6.63
CA GLY A 55 -6.83 8.51 -5.78
C GLY A 55 -6.94 7.55 -4.60
N TRP A 56 -8.12 7.42 -3.99
CA TRP A 56 -8.36 6.48 -2.88
C TRP A 56 -8.01 5.02 -3.20
N LEU A 57 -8.12 4.61 -4.47
CA LEU A 57 -7.74 3.25 -4.90
C LEU A 57 -6.22 3.03 -4.80
N ALA A 58 -5.41 4.09 -4.87
CA ALA A 58 -3.95 3.96 -4.79
C ALA A 58 -3.51 3.36 -3.46
N GLY A 59 -4.01 3.89 -2.34
CA GLY A 59 -3.69 3.37 -1.01
C GLY A 59 -4.20 1.96 -0.80
N MET A 60 -5.44 1.70 -1.20
CA MET A 60 -6.01 0.36 -1.09
C MET A 60 -5.18 -0.65 -1.89
N MET A 61 -4.87 -0.38 -3.15
CA MET A 61 -4.12 -1.30 -4.00
C MET A 61 -2.68 -1.48 -3.52
N LEU A 62 -2.03 -0.43 -3.03
CA LEU A 62 -0.70 -0.51 -2.46
C LEU A 62 -0.69 -1.41 -1.23
N THR A 63 -1.62 -1.22 -0.28
CA THR A 63 -1.68 -2.03 0.94
C THR A 63 -2.08 -3.47 0.64
N PHE A 64 -3.08 -3.71 -0.21
CA PHE A 64 -3.52 -5.07 -0.56
C PHE A 64 -2.52 -5.82 -1.43
N ALA A 65 -1.60 -5.13 -2.12
CA ALA A 65 -0.50 -5.78 -2.82
C ALA A 65 0.48 -6.50 -1.87
N GLN A 66 0.33 -6.33 -0.56
CA GLN A 66 1.04 -7.12 0.44
C GLN A 66 0.58 -8.59 0.49
N LEU A 67 -0.70 -8.89 0.18
CA LEU A 67 -1.26 -10.25 0.21
C LEU A 67 -0.50 -11.25 -0.67
N PRO A 68 -0.25 -11.00 -1.97
CA PRO A 68 0.47 -11.95 -2.80
C PRO A 68 1.90 -12.17 -2.28
N VAL A 69 2.55 -11.14 -1.72
CA VAL A 69 3.90 -11.28 -1.14
C VAL A 69 3.89 -12.19 0.07
N MET A 70 2.94 -11.99 0.98
CA MET A 70 2.78 -12.89 2.13
C MET A 70 2.46 -14.31 1.69
N TRP A 71 1.53 -14.48 0.75
CA TRP A 71 1.13 -15.80 0.27
C TRP A 71 2.30 -16.57 -0.35
N LEU A 72 3.18 -15.88 -1.10
CA LEU A 72 4.38 -16.47 -1.67
C LEU A 72 5.44 -16.83 -0.63
N ASN A 73 5.55 -16.07 0.47
CA ASN A 73 6.57 -16.27 1.49
C ASN A 73 6.16 -17.27 2.58
N THR A 74 4.92 -17.20 3.07
CA THR A 74 4.43 -17.96 4.23
C THR A 74 3.24 -18.87 3.92
N GLY A 75 2.66 -18.80 2.72
CA GLY A 75 1.50 -19.59 2.33
C GLY A 75 0.19 -19.11 2.98
N SER A 76 -0.80 -20.00 3.07
CA SER A 76 -2.12 -19.72 3.67
C SER A 76 -2.25 -20.36 5.05
N GLY A 77 -1.50 -19.82 6.02
CA GLY A 77 -1.50 -20.28 7.41
C GLY A 77 -2.71 -19.84 8.25
N PRO A 78 -2.78 -20.22 9.53
CA PRO A 78 -3.89 -19.85 10.43
C PRO A 78 -4.10 -18.34 10.58
N LEU A 79 -3.03 -17.55 10.39
CA LEU A 79 -3.03 -16.10 10.52
C LEU A 79 -3.56 -15.38 9.27
N TRP A 80 -3.89 -16.08 8.19
CA TRP A 80 -4.24 -15.45 6.91
C TRP A 80 -5.50 -14.58 7.00
N LEU A 81 -6.51 -15.02 7.76
CA LEU A 81 -7.72 -14.22 8.00
C LEU A 81 -7.41 -12.96 8.81
N ILE A 82 -6.58 -13.08 9.84
CA ILE A 82 -6.13 -11.94 10.66
C ILE A 82 -5.33 -10.96 9.79
N GLY A 83 -4.50 -11.48 8.89
CA GLY A 83 -3.75 -10.71 7.92
C GLY A 83 -4.65 -9.86 7.02
N ILE A 84 -5.72 -10.45 6.48
CA ILE A 84 -6.70 -9.68 5.67
C ILE A 84 -7.36 -8.58 6.51
N ILE A 85 -7.81 -8.90 7.73
CA ILE A 85 -8.46 -7.90 8.61
C ILE A 85 -7.49 -6.75 8.92
N MET A 86 -6.24 -7.08 9.23
CA MET A 86 -5.19 -6.08 9.46
C MET A 86 -4.94 -5.24 8.21
N LEU A 87 -4.84 -5.84 7.03
CA LEU A 87 -4.67 -5.09 5.78
C LEU A 87 -5.87 -4.19 5.48
N CYS A 88 -7.10 -4.61 5.78
CA CYS A 88 -8.26 -3.72 5.71
C CYS A 88 -8.09 -2.51 6.64
N ALA A 89 -7.66 -2.73 7.88
CA ALA A 89 -7.45 -1.66 8.85
C ALA A 89 -6.32 -0.71 8.42
N LEU A 90 -5.20 -1.25 7.94
CA LEU A 90 -4.04 -0.47 7.46
C LEU A 90 -4.31 0.23 6.13
N ALA A 91 -5.17 -0.32 5.29
CA ALA A 91 -5.53 0.30 4.02
C ALA A 91 -6.32 1.59 4.25
N LEU A 92 -7.11 1.71 5.32
CA LEU A 92 -7.92 2.90 5.59
C LEU A 92 -7.09 4.20 5.67
N PRO A 93 -6.11 4.35 6.57
CA PRO A 93 -5.35 5.59 6.69
C PRO A 93 -4.54 5.91 5.43
N VAL A 94 -3.97 4.89 4.78
CA VAL A 94 -3.20 5.06 3.53
C VAL A 94 -4.13 5.49 2.38
N SER A 95 -5.33 4.91 2.29
CA SER A 95 -6.35 5.29 1.30
C SER A 95 -6.89 6.70 1.52
N ILE A 96 -7.02 7.14 2.78
CA ILE A 96 -7.42 8.52 3.09
C ILE A 96 -6.36 9.50 2.55
N VAL A 97 -5.08 9.24 2.79
CA VAL A 97 -3.99 10.12 2.32
C VAL A 97 -3.94 10.19 0.80
N SER A 98 -4.12 9.07 0.10
CA SER A 98 -4.21 9.07 -1.36
C SER A 98 -5.50 9.70 -1.91
N ALA A 99 -6.62 9.59 -1.19
CA ALA A 99 -7.86 10.27 -1.55
C ALA A 99 -7.70 11.78 -1.46
N VAL A 100 -7.11 12.29 -0.36
CA VAL A 100 -6.90 13.72 -0.14
C VAL A 100 -5.96 14.30 -1.21
N SER A 101 -4.83 13.66 -1.45
CA SER A 101 -3.89 14.08 -2.49
C SER A 101 -4.52 14.04 -3.88
N GLY A 102 -5.25 12.98 -4.21
CA GLY A 102 -5.98 12.88 -5.49
C GLY A 102 -7.07 13.93 -5.65
N TRP A 103 -7.77 14.27 -4.58
CA TRP A 103 -8.75 15.36 -4.60
C TRP A 103 -8.09 16.72 -4.84
N ILE A 104 -6.95 17.01 -4.20
CA ILE A 104 -6.17 18.23 -4.44
C ILE A 104 -5.75 18.32 -5.91
N ALA A 105 -5.23 17.23 -6.48
CA ALA A 105 -4.81 17.17 -7.89
C ALA A 105 -5.98 17.23 -8.89
N ALA A 106 -7.20 16.95 -8.45
CA ALA A 106 -8.41 17.02 -9.27
C ALA A 106 -9.07 18.41 -9.24
N ARG A 107 -8.62 19.32 -8.37
CA ARG A 107 -9.20 20.67 -8.29
C ARG A 107 -8.91 21.44 -9.59
N PRO A 108 -9.90 22.12 -10.18
CA PRO A 108 -9.65 23.08 -11.25
C PRO A 108 -8.70 24.17 -10.75
N GLN A 109 -7.64 24.48 -11.49
CA GLN A 109 -6.83 25.67 -11.21
C GLN A 109 -7.71 26.90 -11.44
N PRO A 110 -7.78 27.86 -10.49
CA PRO A 110 -8.40 29.15 -10.78
C PRO A 110 -7.60 29.80 -11.92
N ALA A 111 -8.33 30.24 -12.96
CA ALA A 111 -7.80 30.90 -14.14
C ALA A 111 -7.22 32.28 -13.82
#